data_AF-A0A540LXY1-F1
#
_entry.id   AF-A0A540LXY1-F1
#
_cell.length_a   1.000
_cell.length_b   1.000
_cell.length_c   1.000
_cell.angle_alpha   90.00
_cell.angle_beta   90.00
_cell.angle_gamma   90.00
#
_symmetry.space_group_name_H-M   'P 1'
#
loop_
_entity.id
_entity.type
_entity.pdbx_description
1 polymer ?
#
loop_
_entity_poly.entity_id
_entity_poly.type
_entity_poly.pdbx_seq_one_letter_code
_entity_poly.pdbx_strand_id
1 'polypeptide(L)'
;MVKIGTTLSPPIWLALISFLQKNNEVFAWSYEDMPDISPDIICHCLSIDPKTKPVRHKRISYDAERYEAMKAEVEKLKGIGLVREVNYPT
;
A
#
# COMPACT_ATOMS: atom_id res chain seq x y z
N MET A 1 -13.84 -4.83 -2.93
CA MET A 1 -15.29 -4.74 -2.63
C MET A 1 -15.49 -4.66 -1.12
N VAL A 2 -16.12 -3.60 -0.65
CA VAL A 2 -16.32 -3.34 0.80
C VAL A 2 -17.36 -4.30 1.35
N LYS A 3 -17.05 -4.96 2.47
CA LYS A 3 -18.01 -5.80 3.18
C LYS A 3 -18.56 -5.03 4.36
N ILE A 4 -19.87 -4.89 4.42
CA ILE A 4 -20.58 -4.26 5.54
C ILE A 4 -21.10 -5.39 6.45
N GLY A 5 -20.90 -5.24 7.76
CA GLY A 5 -21.34 -6.22 8.75
C GLY A 5 -22.86 -6.43 8.73
N THR A 6 -23.30 -7.66 9.00
CA THR A 6 -24.71 -8.07 8.95
C THR A 6 -25.50 -7.74 10.22
N THR A 7 -24.84 -7.25 11.26
CA THR A 7 -25.46 -6.90 12.55
C THR A 7 -26.14 -5.53 12.56
N LEU A 8 -26.02 -4.75 11.49
CA LEU A 8 -26.63 -3.44 11.36
C LEU A 8 -28.12 -3.56 11.03
N SER A 9 -28.93 -2.70 11.66
CA SER A 9 -30.34 -2.60 11.30
C SER A 9 -30.50 -2.11 9.86
N PRO A 10 -31.56 -2.53 9.14
CA PRO A 10 -31.74 -2.18 7.72
C PRO A 10 -31.65 -0.67 7.41
N PRO A 11 -32.22 0.25 8.22
CA PRO A 11 -32.12 1.68 7.95
C PRO A 11 -30.68 2.21 8.02
N ILE A 12 -29.90 1.75 9.01
CA ILE A 12 -28.51 2.17 9.21
C ILE A 12 -27.64 1.59 8.10
N TRP A 13 -27.89 0.34 7.72
CA TRP A 13 -27.18 -0.32 6.63
C TRP A 13 -27.33 0.42 5.30
N LEU A 14 -28.56 0.82 4.96
CA LEU A 14 -28.83 1.62 3.75
C LEU A 14 -28.18 3.02 3.82
N ALA A 15 -28.26 3.69 4.97
CA ALA A 15 -27.63 4.99 5.17
C ALA A 15 -26.10 4.90 5.00
N LEU A 16 -25.47 3.84 5.53
CA LEU A 16 -24.04 3.62 5.40
C LEU A 16 -23.64 3.37 3.94
N ILE A 17 -24.41 2.58 3.18
CA ILE A 17 -24.13 2.38 1.75
C ILE A 17 -24.22 3.69 0.99
N SER A 18 -25.30 4.44 1.20
CA SER A 18 -25.48 5.74 0.55
C SER A 18 -24.34 6.70 0.89
N PHE A 19 -23.87 6.70 2.15
CA PHE A 19 -22.73 7.49 2.57
C PHE A 19 -21.43 7.07 1.86
N LEU A 20 -21.11 5.78 1.81
CA LEU A 20 -19.88 5.29 1.17
C LEU A 20 -19.90 5.51 -0.35
N GLN A 21 -21.06 5.38 -0.99
CA GLN A 21 -21.24 5.69 -2.42
C GLN A 21 -21.10 7.19 -2.71
N LYS A 22 -21.63 8.03 -1.83
CA LYS A 22 -21.57 9.49 -1.99
C LYS A 22 -20.17 10.06 -1.80
N ASN A 23 -19.31 9.38 -1.03
CA ASN A 23 -17.94 9.79 -0.77
C ASN A 23 -16.94 8.79 -1.38
N ASN A 24 -17.25 8.26 -2.56
CA ASN A 24 -16.44 7.21 -3.19
C ASN A 24 -15.00 7.69 -3.46
N GLU A 25 -14.84 8.96 -3.78
CA GLU A 25 -13.58 9.64 -4.06
C GLU A 25 -12.74 9.97 -2.83
N VAL A 26 -13.31 9.88 -1.63
CA VAL A 26 -12.62 10.23 -0.37
C VAL A 26 -11.81 9.06 0.18
N PHE A 27 -12.19 7.82 -0.17
CA PHE A 27 -11.56 6.61 0.36
C PHE A 27 -10.73 5.90 -0.72
N ALA A 28 -9.58 5.37 -0.33
CA ALA A 28 -8.79 4.49 -1.18
C ALA A 28 -9.34 3.06 -1.10
N TRP A 29 -10.21 2.67 -2.04
CA TRP A 29 -10.80 1.32 -2.08
C TRP A 29 -9.82 0.24 -2.57
N SER A 30 -8.81 0.69 -3.30
CA SER A 30 -7.67 -0.05 -3.78
C SER A 30 -6.44 0.86 -3.73
N TYR A 31 -5.25 0.29 -3.95
CA TYR A 31 -4.04 1.10 -4.07
C TYR A 31 -4.05 1.99 -5.33
N GLU A 32 -4.83 1.65 -6.36
CA GLU A 32 -4.99 2.49 -7.56
C GLU A 32 -5.73 3.80 -7.26
N ASP A 33 -6.61 3.76 -6.24
CA ASP A 33 -7.39 4.92 -5.80
C ASP A 33 -6.59 5.87 -4.89
N MET A 34 -5.34 5.52 -4.55
CA MET A 34 -4.43 6.35 -3.78
C MET A 34 -3.43 7.00 -4.75
N PRO A 35 -3.76 8.17 -5.34
CA PRO A 35 -2.81 8.89 -6.18
C PRO A 35 -1.64 9.30 -5.29
N ASP A 36 -0.52 8.63 -5.48
CA ASP A 36 0.69 8.97 -4.76
C ASP A 36 1.10 10.40 -5.13
N ILE A 37 1.66 11.13 -4.16
CA ILE A 37 2.12 12.49 -4.45
C ILE A 37 3.40 12.35 -5.27
N SER A 38 3.43 12.95 -6.46
CA SER A 38 4.62 12.88 -7.32
C SER A 38 5.87 13.28 -6.52
N PRO A 39 6.95 12.47 -6.57
CA PRO A 39 8.22 12.83 -5.95
C PRO A 39 8.78 14.18 -6.42
N ASP A 40 8.35 14.66 -7.60
CA ASP A 40 8.70 15.98 -8.13
C ASP A 40 8.03 17.12 -7.35
N ILE A 41 6.89 16.85 -6.71
CA ILE A 41 6.15 17.82 -5.88
C ILE A 41 6.72 17.84 -4.47
N ILE A 42 6.78 16.67 -3.82
CA ILE A 42 7.35 16.53 -2.49
C ILE A 42 7.97 15.16 -2.33
N CYS A 43 9.20 15.12 -1.85
CA CYS A 43 9.88 13.89 -1.49
C CYS A 43 10.41 14.03 -0.06
N HIS A 44 10.17 13.03 0.77
CA HIS A 44 10.77 12.97 2.09
C HIS A 44 12.19 12.40 1.97
N CYS A 45 13.18 13.25 2.26
CA CYS A 45 14.56 12.82 2.40
C CYS A 45 14.82 12.42 3.85
N LEU A 46 15.22 11.17 4.08
CA LEU A 46 15.71 10.74 5.38
C LEU A 46 17.00 11.52 5.71
N SER A 47 17.08 12.10 6.92
CA SER A 47 18.26 12.82 7.40
C SER A 47 19.37 11.85 7.81
N ILE A 48 20.01 11.23 6.82
CA ILE A 48 21.10 10.26 6.99
C ILE A 48 22.42 10.94 6.60
N ASP A 49 23.48 10.74 7.39
CA ASP A 49 24.82 11.20 7.02
C ASP A 49 25.30 10.45 5.76
N PRO A 50 25.58 11.15 4.63
CA PRO A 50 26.03 10.52 3.39
C PRO A 50 27.34 9.74 3.51
N LYS A 51 28.13 9.97 4.58
CA LYS A 51 29.36 9.23 4.86
C LYS A 51 29.10 7.89 5.54
N THR A 52 27.89 7.63 6.02
CA THR A 52 27.51 6.38 6.67
C THR A 52 27.53 5.25 5.65
N LYS A 53 28.23 4.16 5.97
CA LYS A 53 28.26 2.98 5.10
C LYS A 53 26.90 2.27 5.13
N PRO A 54 26.34 1.87 3.97
CA PRO A 54 25.15 1.03 3.94
C PRO A 54 25.38 -0.28 4.71
N VAL A 55 24.39 -0.72 5.48
CA VAL A 55 24.43 -2.00 6.19
C VAL A 55 23.53 -2.99 5.45
N ARG A 56 24.13 -4.07 4.95
CA ARG A 56 23.38 -5.17 4.33
C ARG A 56 22.79 -6.07 5.41
N HIS A 57 21.46 -6.10 5.48
CA HIS A 57 20.77 -7.05 6.35
C HIS A 57 20.64 -8.41 5.65
N LYS A 58 20.78 -9.50 6.41
CA LYS A 58 20.55 -10.85 5.90
C LYS A 58 19.08 -10.99 5.48
N ARG A 59 18.85 -11.53 4.28
CA ARG A 59 17.49 -11.87 3.83
C ARG A 59 16.87 -12.88 4.78
N ILE A 60 15.67 -12.57 5.28
CA ILE A 60 14.86 -13.48 6.09
C ILE A 60 14.26 -14.54 5.16
N SER A 61 14.35 -15.81 5.54
CA SER A 61 13.67 -16.90 4.84
C SER A 61 12.20 -16.91 5.22
N TYR A 62 11.32 -17.00 4.22
CA TYR A 62 9.89 -17.19 4.42
C TYR A 62 9.53 -18.64 4.13
N ASP A 63 8.49 -19.16 4.78
CA ASP A 63 7.81 -20.36 4.31
C ASP A 63 7.17 -20.13 2.94
N ALA A 64 6.75 -21.22 2.28
CA ALA A 64 6.24 -21.16 0.91
C ALA A 64 4.99 -20.28 0.78
N GLU A 65 4.08 -20.36 1.75
CA GLU A 65 2.82 -19.61 1.73
C GLU A 65 3.08 -18.10 1.84
N ARG A 66 3.91 -17.70 2.80
CA ARG A 66 4.30 -16.29 2.99
C ARG A 66 5.10 -15.77 1.82
N TYR A 67 5.94 -16.61 1.21
CA TYR A 67 6.73 -16.21 0.06
C TYR A 67 5.85 -15.87 -1.14
N GLU A 68 4.86 -16.71 -1.45
CA GLU A 68 3.92 -16.45 -2.55
C GLU A 68 3.05 -15.21 -2.27
N ALA A 69 2.57 -15.03 -1.03
CA ALA A 69 1.82 -13.84 -0.65
C ALA A 69 2.66 -12.55 -0.79
N MET A 70 3.92 -12.58 -0.31
CA MET A 70 4.86 -11.46 -0.46
C MET A 70 5.11 -11.15 -1.93
N LYS A 71 5.36 -12.17 -2.75
CA LYS A 71 5.62 -12.01 -4.19
C LYS A 71 4.42 -11.37 -4.90
N ALA A 72 3.21 -11.86 -4.62
CA ALA A 72 1.99 -11.31 -5.21
C ALA A 72 1.77 -9.83 -4.84
N GLU A 73 2.00 -9.46 -3.58
CA GLU A 73 1.87 -8.06 -3.14
C GLU A 73 2.97 -7.17 -3.76
N VAL A 74 4.22 -7.64 -3.86
CA VAL A 74 5.30 -6.90 -4.53
C VAL A 74 4.98 -6.62 -5.99
N GLU A 75 4.50 -7.60 -6.75
CA GLU A 75 4.11 -7.40 -8.15
C GLU A 75 2.95 -6.39 -8.28
N LYS A 76 1.97 -6.45 -7.38
CA LYS A 76 0.87 -5.49 -7.35
C LYS A 76 1.36 -4.06 -7.09
N LEU A 77 2.21 -3.87 -6.08
CA LEU A 77 2.78 -2.55 -5.75
C LEU A 77 3.71 -2.03 -6.85
N LYS A 78 4.39 -2.92 -7.56
CA LYS A 78 5.22 -2.59 -8.72
C LYS A 78 4.36 -2.15 -9.91
N GLY A 79 3.23 -2.83 -10.14
CA GLY A 79 2.28 -2.50 -11.22
C GLY A 79 1.70 -1.09 -11.13
N ILE A 80 1.49 -0.58 -9.90
CA ILE A 80 1.01 0.79 -9.65
C ILE A 80 2.15 1.83 -9.52
N GLY A 81 3.41 1.41 -9.60
CA GLY A 81 4.58 2.30 -9.50
C GLY A 81 4.96 2.75 -8.08
N LEU A 82 4.35 2.18 -7.03
CA LEU A 82 4.64 2.53 -5.63
C LEU A 82 6.01 2.01 -5.18
N VAL A 83 6.42 0.85 -5.69
CA VAL A 83 7.76 0.28 -5.46
C VAL A 83 8.52 0.14 -6.77
N ARG A 84 9.84 0.34 -6.70
CA ARG A 84 10.75 0.20 -7.83
C ARG A 84 11.94 -0.68 -7.47
N GLU A 85 12.47 -1.38 -8.45
CA GLU A 85 13.71 -2.11 -8.29
C GLU A 85 14.88 -1.13 -8.16
N VAL A 86 15.80 -1.43 -7.25
CA VAL A 86 17.03 -0.67 -7.03
C VAL A 86 18.20 -1.63 -6.90
N ASN A 87 19.37 -1.19 -7.36
CA ASN A 87 20.59 -1.96 -7.18
C ASN A 87 20.99 -1.93 -5.71
N TYR A 88 21.03 -3.11 -5.09
CA TYR A 88 21.44 -3.24 -3.71
C TYR A 88 22.97 -3.09 -3.61
N PRO A 89 23.49 -2.27 -2.69
CA PRO A 89 24.94 -2.09 -2.54
C PRO A 89 25.61 -3.44 -2.24
N THR A 90 26.72 -3.70 -2.94
CA THR A 90 27.50 -4.95 -2.83
C THR A 90 28.38 -4.91 -1.59
#